data_AF-A0A366BYC0-F1
#
_entry.id   AF-A0A366BYC0-F1
#
_cell.length_a   1.000
_cell.length_b   1.000
_cell.length_c   1.000
_cell.angle_alpha   90.00
_cell.angle_beta   90.00
_cell.angle_gamma   90.00
#
_symmetry.space_group_name_H-M   'P 1'
#
loop_
_entity.id
_entity.type
_entity.pdbx_description
1 polymer ?
#
loop_
_entity_poly.entity_id
_entity_poly.type
_entity_poly.pdbx_seq_one_letter_code
_entity_poly.pdbx_strand_id
1 'polypeptide(L)'
;MTDQTPDRYVTFCGIDCDRKADRLLAMLAAHMATSQSRWVGYFEKKLAEKARMGNDNLHFVGSQVNSLYAFFEELGDSAAEELLYDLEQNCC
;
A
#
# COMPACT_ATOMS: atom_id res chain seq x y z
N MET A 1 23.70 -26.33 24.92
CA MET A 1 22.28 -25.97 24.82
C MET A 1 22.23 -24.57 24.25
N THR A 2 21.98 -24.47 22.94
CA THR A 2 21.88 -23.19 22.24
C THR A 2 20.47 -22.66 22.48
N ASP A 3 20.36 -21.61 23.28
CA ASP A 3 19.10 -20.93 23.57
C ASP A 3 18.62 -20.25 22.27
N GLN A 4 17.65 -20.88 21.60
CA GLN A 4 16.87 -20.24 20.55
C GLN A 4 15.79 -19.43 21.25
N THR A 5 16.12 -18.22 21.70
CA THR A 5 15.10 -17.27 22.16
C THR A 5 14.34 -16.81 20.91
N PRO A 6 13.07 -17.21 20.71
CA PRO A 6 12.29 -16.70 19.59
C PRO A 6 12.09 -15.21 19.79
N ASP A 7 12.21 -14.50 18.67
CA ASP A 7 12.10 -13.06 18.54
C ASP A 7 10.92 -12.50 19.36
N ARG A 8 11.29 -11.57 20.23
CA ARG A 8 10.53 -11.07 21.36
C ARG A 8 9.45 -10.09 20.86
N TYR A 9 8.28 -10.60 20.44
CA TYR A 9 7.00 -9.89 20.28
C TYR A 9 7.14 -8.35 20.14
N VAL A 10 7.74 -7.90 19.04
CA VAL A 10 7.66 -6.51 18.63
C VAL A 10 6.30 -6.35 17.95
N THR A 11 5.44 -5.58 18.61
CA THR A 11 4.10 -5.11 18.22
C THR A 11 3.69 -5.48 16.80
N PHE A 12 2.92 -6.57 16.70
CA PHE A 12 2.49 -7.22 15.45
C PHE A 12 1.73 -6.29 14.48
N CYS A 13 1.18 -5.16 14.96
CA CYS A 13 0.46 -4.19 14.13
C CYS A 13 1.35 -3.48 13.10
N GLY A 14 2.57 -3.04 13.47
CA GLY A 14 3.41 -2.27 12.54
C GLY A 14 3.89 -3.10 11.34
N ILE A 15 4.23 -4.36 11.59
CA ILE A 15 4.66 -5.31 10.55
C ILE A 15 3.48 -5.71 9.66
N ASP A 16 2.28 -5.84 10.23
CA ASP A 16 1.06 -6.13 9.47
C ASP A 16 0.68 -4.96 8.54
N CYS A 17 0.74 -3.72 9.04
CA CYS A 17 0.51 -2.51 8.24
C CYS A 17 1.49 -2.37 7.07
N ASP A 18 2.78 -2.63 7.29
CA ASP A 18 3.78 -2.56 6.22
C ASP A 18 3.53 -3.62 5.13
N ARG A 19 3.24 -4.87 5.53
CA ARG A 19 2.89 -5.94 4.59
C ARG A 19 1.62 -5.66 3.81
N LYS A 20 0.59 -5.10 4.47
CA LYS A 20 -0.66 -4.71 3.82
C LYS A 20 -0.43 -3.58 2.82
N ALA A 21 0.40 -2.60 3.17
CA ALA A 21 0.77 -1.52 2.26
C ALA A 21 1.57 -2.03 1.04
N ASP A 22 2.51 -2.96 1.24
CA ASP A 22 3.25 -3.61 0.15
C ASP A 22 2.30 -4.38 -0.79
N ARG A 23 1.37 -5.15 -0.21
CA ARG A 23 0.34 -5.85 -0.97
C ARG A 23 -0.53 -4.89 -1.78
N LEU A 24 -0.97 -3.78 -1.19
CA LEU A 24 -1.78 -2.78 -1.89
C LEU A 24 -1.00 -2.16 -3.06
N LEU A 25 0.30 -1.89 -2.89
CA LEU A 25 1.15 -1.39 -3.97
C LEU A 25 1.38 -2.41 -5.08
N ALA A 26 1.46 -3.70 -4.75
CA ALA A 26 1.49 -4.75 -5.76
C ALA A 26 0.19 -4.78 -6.59
N MET A 27 -0.97 -4.61 -5.95
CA MET A 27 -2.27 -4.49 -6.64
C MET A 27 -2.32 -3.25 -7.53
N LEU A 28 -1.88 -2.10 -7.02
CA LEU A 28 -1.74 -0.87 -7.80
C LEU A 28 -0.87 -1.10 -9.04
N ALA A 29 0.31 -1.70 -8.88
CA ALA A 29 1.22 -1.97 -9.99
C ALA A 29 0.62 -2.91 -11.04
N ALA A 30 -0.07 -3.97 -10.60
CA ALA A 30 -0.75 -4.90 -11.50
C ALA A 30 -1.84 -4.21 -12.34
N HIS A 31 -2.62 -3.32 -11.72
CA HIS A 31 -3.65 -2.54 -12.41
C HIS A 31 -3.08 -1.47 -13.32
N MET A 32 -2.02 -0.79 -12.91
CA MET A 32 -1.34 0.18 -13.78
C MET A 32 -0.76 -0.48 -15.05
N ALA A 33 -0.33 -1.74 -14.96
CA ALA A 33 0.20 -2.47 -16.12
C ALA A 33 -0.86 -2.83 -17.18
N THR A 34 -2.14 -2.90 -16.80
CA THR A 34 -3.24 -3.34 -17.66
C THR A 34 -4.26 -2.25 -17.97
N SER A 35 -4.35 -1.22 -17.13
CA SER A 35 -5.32 -0.14 -17.25
C SER A 35 -4.82 0.99 -18.16
N GLN A 36 -5.74 1.61 -18.89
CA GLN A 36 -5.51 2.86 -19.63
C GLN A 36 -6.06 4.09 -18.88
N SER A 37 -6.36 3.93 -17.59
CA SER A 37 -6.89 5.01 -16.76
C SER A 37 -5.96 6.22 -16.74
N ARG A 38 -6.54 7.42 -16.66
CA ARG A 38 -5.80 8.68 -16.44
C ARG A 38 -4.98 8.65 -15.15
N TRP A 39 -5.37 7.81 -14.19
CA TRP A 39 -4.71 7.65 -12.90
C TRP A 39 -3.32 7.00 -13.03
N VAL A 40 -3.06 6.21 -14.08
CA VAL A 40 -1.75 5.57 -14.29
C VAL A 40 -0.65 6.61 -14.34
N GLY A 41 -0.79 7.64 -15.20
CA GLY A 41 0.20 8.71 -15.29
C GLY A 41 0.33 9.58 -14.03
N TYR A 42 -0.71 9.61 -13.18
CA TYR A 42 -0.65 10.25 -11.87
C TYR A 42 0.20 9.42 -10.90
N PHE A 43 -0.08 8.12 -10.80
CA PHE A 43 0.62 7.22 -9.88
C PHE A 43 2.07 6.95 -10.30
N GLU A 44 2.38 6.89 -11.59
CA GLU A 44 3.76 6.82 -12.07
C GLU A 44 4.61 7.98 -11.53
N LYS A 45 4.08 9.20 -11.58
CA LYS A 45 4.77 10.39 -11.03
C LYS A 45 4.92 10.28 -9.51
N LYS A 46 3.84 9.90 -8.82
CA LYS A 46 3.85 9.79 -7.35
C LYS A 46 4.80 8.71 -6.85
N LEU A 47 4.88 7.57 -7.54
CA LEU A 47 5.82 6.49 -7.21
C LEU A 47 7.26 6.91 -7.48
N ALA A 48 7.52 7.67 -8.55
CA ALA A 48 8.84 8.25 -8.80
C ALA A 48 9.22 9.27 -7.71
N GLU A 49 8.29 10.11 -7.26
CA GLU A 49 8.50 11.03 -6.13
C GLU A 49 8.79 10.27 -4.82
N LYS A 50 8.00 9.24 -4.50
CA LYS A 50 8.21 8.35 -3.35
C LYS A 50 9.63 7.78 -3.34
N ALA A 51 10.07 7.23 -4.48
CA ALA A 51 11.40 6.65 -4.63
C ALA A 51 12.52 7.69 -4.40
N ARG A 52 12.33 8.92 -4.86
CA ARG A 52 13.28 10.03 -4.64
C ARG A 52 13.33 10.49 -3.19
N MET A 53 12.20 10.46 -2.49
CA MET A 53 12.09 10.88 -1.10
C MET A 53 12.49 9.78 -0.10
N GLY A 54 12.56 8.53 -0.55
CA GLY A 54 12.83 7.38 0.32
C GLY A 54 11.65 7.04 1.23
N ASN A 55 10.43 7.42 0.85
CA ASN A 55 9.24 7.16 1.65
C ASN A 55 8.83 5.68 1.57
N ASP A 56 8.44 5.12 2.71
CA ASP A 56 7.91 3.77 2.80
C ASP A 56 6.52 3.63 2.16
N ASN A 57 6.11 2.39 1.90
CA ASN A 57 4.84 2.08 1.24
C ASN A 57 3.64 2.55 2.06
N LEU A 58 3.69 2.36 3.39
CA LEU A 58 2.62 2.78 4.28
C LEU A 58 2.39 4.30 4.24
N HIS A 59 3.47 5.09 4.30
CA HIS A 59 3.38 6.54 4.17
C HIS A 59 2.81 6.97 2.82
N PHE A 60 3.22 6.30 1.73
CA PHE A 60 2.67 6.56 0.41
C PHE A 60 1.15 6.32 0.38
N VAL A 61 0.68 5.17 0.87
CA VAL A 61 -0.74 4.82 0.90
C VAL A 61 -1.55 5.88 1.67
N GLY A 62 -1.12 6.22 2.89
CA GLY A 62 -1.80 7.25 3.69
C GLY A 62 -1.84 8.62 3.00
N SER A 63 -0.78 9.01 2.30
CA SER A 63 -0.73 10.28 1.57
C SER A 63 -1.59 10.32 0.29
N GLN A 64 -1.95 9.15 -0.26
CA GLN A 64 -2.65 8.99 -1.53
C GLN A 64 -4.03 8.32 -1.39
N VAL A 65 -4.56 8.17 -0.17
CA VAL A 65 -5.76 7.38 0.13
C VAL A 65 -6.96 7.71 -0.78
N ASN A 66 -7.30 8.98 -0.92
CA ASN A 66 -8.42 9.40 -1.77
C ASN A 66 -8.23 9.07 -3.25
N SER A 67 -6.99 9.21 -3.75
CA SER A 67 -6.66 8.89 -5.13
C SER A 67 -6.67 7.38 -5.36
N LEU A 68 -6.22 6.60 -4.38
CA LEU A 68 -6.25 5.14 -4.44
C LEU A 68 -7.69 4.61 -4.46
N TYR A 69 -8.57 5.13 -3.60
CA TYR A 69 -10.00 4.79 -3.66
C TYR A 69 -10.61 5.11 -5.02
N ALA A 70 -10.43 6.34 -5.52
CA ALA A 70 -10.99 6.73 -6.82
C ALA A 70 -10.47 5.86 -7.98
N PHE A 71 -9.24 5.35 -7.88
CA PHE A 71 -8.68 4.46 -8.88
C PHE A 71 -9.22 3.02 -8.77
N PHE A 72 -9.28 2.45 -7.57
CA PHE A 72 -9.80 1.10 -7.38
C PHE A 72 -11.31 1.03 -7.61
N GLU A 73 -12.06 2.08 -7.26
CA GLU A 73 -13.49 2.23 -7.59
C GLU A 73 -13.71 2.23 -9.11
N GLU A 74 -12.91 3.00 -9.88
CA GLU A 74 -13.01 3.04 -11.35
C GLU A 74 -12.75 1.66 -11.99
N LEU A 75 -11.89 0.85 -11.37
CA LEU A 75 -11.57 -0.51 -11.82
C LEU A 75 -12.53 -1.58 -11.27
N GLY A 76 -13.36 -1.24 -10.29
CA GLY A 76 -14.23 -2.18 -9.58
C GLY A 76 -13.46 -3.22 -8.76
N ASP A 77 -12.27 -2.89 -8.25
CA ASP A 77 -11.49 -3.81 -7.39
C ASP A 77 -11.84 -3.63 -5.91
N SER A 78 -12.95 -4.25 -5.52
CA SER A 78 -13.42 -4.20 -4.13
C SER A 78 -12.43 -4.82 -3.13
N ALA A 79 -11.59 -5.77 -3.56
CA ALA A 79 -10.59 -6.35 -2.67
C ALA A 79 -9.47 -5.34 -2.35
N ALA A 80 -9.10 -4.50 -3.32
CA ALA A 80 -8.16 -3.40 -3.09
C ALA A 80 -8.78 -2.30 -2.22
N GLU A 81 -10.05 -1.99 -2.44
CA GLU A 81 -10.80 -1.01 -1.63
C GLU A 81 -10.93 -1.46 -0.17
N GLU A 82 -11.28 -2.72 0.08
CA GLU A 82 -11.37 -3.28 1.43
C GLU A 82 -10.00 -3.27 2.14
N LEU A 83 -8.93 -3.61 1.43
CA LEU A 83 -7.57 -3.57 1.98
C LEU A 83 -7.13 -2.13 2.29
N LEU A 84 -7.46 -1.18 1.42
CA LEU A 84 -7.20 0.25 1.63
C LEU A 84 -7.99 0.79 2.83
N TYR A 85 -9.23 0.38 3.00
CA TYR A 85 -10.06 0.73 4.16
C TYR A 85 -9.46 0.21 5.46
N ASP A 86 -9.05 -1.06 5.49
CA ASP A 86 -8.39 -1.63 6.65
C ASP A 86 -7.07 -0.88 7.00
N LEU A 87 -6.26 -0.53 5.99
CA LEU A 87 -5.05 0.28 6.16
C LEU A 87 -5.34 1.68 6.70
N GLU A 88 -6.39 2.34 6.21
CA GLU A 88 -6.79 3.66 6.70
C GLU A 88 -7.22 3.61 8.17
N GLN A 89 -8.02 2.61 8.56
CA GLN A 89 -8.59 2.52 9.89
C GLN A 89 -7.60 2.02 10.96
N ASN A 90 -6.62 1.19 10.56
CA ASN A 90 -5.73 0.52 11.50
C ASN A 90 -4.27 1.02 11.46
N CYS A 91 -3.87 1.74 10.41
CA CYS A 91 -2.46 2.02 10.15
C CYS A 91 -2.12 3.48 9.82
N CYS A 92 -3.12 4.36 9.62
CA CYS A 92 -2.93 5.76 9.23
C CYS A 92 -3.47 6.74 10.29
#